data_AF-A0A6G3S5W6-F1
#
_entry.id   AF-A0A6G3S5W6-F1
#
_cell.length_a   1.000
_cell.length_b   1.000
_cell.length_c   1.000
_cell.angle_alpha   90.00
_cell.angle_beta   90.00
_cell.angle_gamma   90.00
#
_symmetry.space_group_name_H-M   'P 1'
#
loop_
_entity.id
_entity.type
_entity.pdbx_description
1 polymer ?
#
loop_
_entity_poly.entity_id
_entity_poly.type
_entity_poly.pdbx_seq_one_letter_code
_entity_poly.pdbx_strand_id
1 'polypeptide(L)'
;MFLTISTTGTPERPATDLGFLLHKHPENAQAFSTSYGTAHVLYPEASAERCTAALLLEIDPVALVRRGKGKGRGGAPDAALAQYVNDRPYAASSLLAVALSSVFSSALRGVCKARPERAEQAMPLRVEVPALPARGGPDLVRKLFEPLGWTVGAEPVPLDEEFPEWGASRYVRLVLEGELRLAQALRHLYVLLPVLDDAKHYWVSADEVDKLLRAGEGWLAGHPEQKLITSRYLSRRWSLTRQAQERLELVRLADADDTDVEEIDNAVDEANDTEEKPVALAVRRREAILAALHGAGAARVLDLGCGQGQLVQELLKDVRFTEIVGVDVSVRALTIASRRLKLDRLGERQAARVRLFQGSLAYTDKRLKGYDAAVLSEVIEHLDLPRLPALEYAVFGSARPRTVLVTTPNVEYNVRWETLPVGHARHGDHRFEWSRAEFRDWARRVAGRHGYEVRYVPVGPDDPEVGPPTQMAVFTLTDPDTTTTTMTTTAEKKKEVEAA
;
A
#
# COMPACT_ATOMS: atom_id res chain seq x y z
N MET A 1 8.37 21.73 14.79
CA MET A 1 8.96 20.51 15.41
C MET A 1 10.40 20.32 14.94
N PHE A 2 11.31 19.75 15.74
CA PHE A 2 12.70 19.50 15.30
C PHE A 2 13.30 18.24 15.91
N LEU A 3 14.44 17.83 15.35
CA LEU A 3 15.41 16.94 15.99
C LEU A 3 16.80 17.54 15.88
N THR A 4 17.70 17.16 16.80
CA THR A 4 19.13 17.49 16.72
C THR A 4 19.96 16.23 16.58
N ILE A 5 21.10 16.36 15.91
CA ILE A 5 22.13 15.33 15.80
C ILE A 5 23.44 16.00 16.21
N SER A 6 24.02 15.53 17.29
CA SER A 6 25.28 16.02 17.85
C SER A 6 26.36 14.94 17.78
N THR A 7 27.60 15.38 17.63
CA THR A 7 28.79 14.53 17.75
C THR A 7 29.90 15.30 18.46
N THR A 8 30.87 14.57 19.00
CA THR A 8 32.10 15.12 19.57
C THR A 8 33.29 14.79 18.70
N GLY A 9 34.31 15.65 18.72
CA GLY A 9 35.49 15.55 17.88
C GLY A 9 36.75 15.24 18.66
N THR A 10 37.74 14.71 17.95
CA THR A 10 39.14 14.63 18.41
C THR A 10 40.02 15.53 17.52
N PRO A 11 41.27 15.83 17.89
CA PRO A 11 42.17 16.64 17.06
C PRO A 11 42.32 16.13 15.62
N GLU A 12 42.27 14.80 15.41
CA GLU A 12 42.39 14.16 14.10
C GLU A 12 41.04 14.09 13.35
N ARG A 13 39.92 14.26 14.06
CA ARG A 13 38.55 14.04 13.58
C ARG A 13 37.63 15.11 14.18
N PRO A 14 37.70 16.35 13.71
CA PRO A 14 36.94 17.45 14.29
C PRO A 14 35.43 17.20 14.16
N ALA A 15 34.65 17.62 15.16
CA ALA A 15 33.20 17.41 15.17
C ALA A 15 32.51 18.11 13.98
N THR A 16 33.10 19.20 13.46
CA THR A 16 32.63 19.90 12.25
C THR A 16 32.62 19.03 11.00
N ASP A 17 33.29 17.86 11.00
CA ASP A 17 33.13 16.87 9.93
C ASP A 17 31.66 16.46 9.73
N LEU A 18 30.81 16.58 10.76
CA LEU A 18 29.37 16.37 10.67
C LEU A 18 28.72 17.21 9.55
N GLY A 19 29.23 18.43 9.28
CA GLY A 19 28.78 19.26 8.19
C GLY A 19 29.01 18.63 6.81
N PHE A 20 30.20 18.08 6.59
CA PHE A 20 30.52 17.35 5.35
C PHE A 20 29.68 16.08 5.23
N LEU A 21 29.53 15.33 6.31
CA LEU A 21 28.77 14.08 6.32
C LEU A 21 27.27 14.29 6.05
N LEU A 22 26.68 15.37 6.56
CA LEU A 22 25.28 15.76 6.30
C LEU A 22 25.10 16.53 4.98
N HIS A 23 26.20 16.89 4.32
CA HIS A 23 26.20 17.77 3.14
C HIS A 23 25.49 19.11 3.41
N LYS A 24 25.76 19.69 4.58
CA LYS A 24 25.23 20.98 5.04
C LYS A 24 26.35 21.75 5.72
N HIS A 25 26.63 22.95 5.21
CA HIS A 25 27.71 23.76 5.75
C HIS A 25 27.28 24.40 7.07
N PRO A 26 28.05 24.30 8.17
CA PRO A 26 27.64 24.81 9.48
C PRO A 26 27.30 26.31 9.50
N GLU A 27 28.03 27.12 8.74
CA GLU A 27 27.81 28.57 8.66
C GLU A 27 26.66 28.97 7.72
N ASN A 28 25.97 28.02 7.10
CA ASN A 28 24.91 28.29 6.13
C ASN A 28 23.60 27.64 6.57
N ALA A 29 22.70 28.44 7.14
CA ALA A 29 21.34 28.01 7.40
C ALA A 29 20.57 27.84 6.08
N GLN A 30 20.03 26.66 5.85
CA GLN A 30 19.38 26.29 4.58
C GLN A 30 17.92 25.95 4.79
N ALA A 31 17.05 26.38 3.87
CA ALA A 31 15.64 26.07 3.87
C ALA A 31 15.26 25.23 2.63
N PHE A 32 14.42 24.22 2.82
CA PHE A 32 13.97 23.28 1.81
C PHE A 32 12.44 23.22 1.79
N SER A 33 11.85 23.43 0.61
CA SER A 33 10.40 23.26 0.44
C SER A 33 10.01 21.79 0.55
N THR A 34 8.97 21.49 1.32
CA THR A 34 8.38 20.15 1.46
C THR A 34 6.90 20.18 1.11
N SER A 35 6.28 19.01 0.97
CA SER A 35 4.86 18.89 0.66
C SER A 35 3.91 19.41 1.75
N TYR A 36 4.40 19.74 2.94
CA TYR A 36 3.58 20.13 4.10
C TYR A 36 4.19 21.31 4.89
N GLY A 37 5.19 21.99 4.34
CA GLY A 37 5.84 23.13 4.97
C GLY A 37 7.29 23.31 4.53
N THR A 38 8.12 23.90 5.39
CA THR A 38 9.53 24.18 5.13
C THR A 38 10.40 23.43 6.13
N ALA A 39 11.41 22.71 5.63
CA ALA A 39 12.44 22.10 6.46
C ALA A 39 13.67 22.99 6.48
N HIS A 40 14.16 23.33 7.67
CA HIS A 40 15.33 24.16 7.89
C HIS A 40 16.45 23.30 8.47
N VAL A 41 17.66 23.49 7.97
CA VAL A 41 18.88 22.97 8.60
C VAL A 41 19.72 24.13 9.09
N LEU A 42 20.08 24.08 10.36
CA LEU A 42 20.99 25.02 11.00
C LEU A 42 21.88 24.30 12.00
N TYR A 43 22.97 24.94 12.40
CA TYR A 43 23.93 24.40 13.35
C TYR A 43 23.98 25.31 14.59
N PRO A 44 23.24 24.98 15.66
CA PRO A 44 23.31 25.75 16.91
C PRO A 44 24.70 25.78 17.53
N GLU A 45 25.53 24.77 17.24
CA GLU A 45 26.90 24.65 17.74
C GLU A 45 27.77 23.98 16.67
N ALA A 46 28.93 24.56 16.39
CA ALA A 46 29.90 24.02 15.44
C ALA A 46 31.32 24.42 15.83
N SER A 47 31.94 23.64 16.72
CA SER A 47 33.36 23.73 17.07
C SER A 47 34.07 22.42 16.73
N ALA A 48 35.40 22.40 16.88
CA ALA A 48 36.18 21.18 16.66
C ALA A 48 35.85 20.10 17.69
N GLU A 49 35.46 20.48 18.91
CA GLU A 49 35.15 19.62 20.04
C GLU A 49 33.72 19.08 19.98
N ARG A 50 32.76 19.91 19.54
CA ARG A 50 31.34 19.54 19.47
C ARG A 50 30.64 20.21 18.30
N CYS A 51 29.83 19.44 17.58
CA CYS A 51 29.02 19.94 16.49
C CYS A 51 27.61 19.38 16.60
N THR A 52 26.62 20.26 16.48
CA THR A 52 25.20 19.94 16.57
C THR A 52 24.50 20.49 15.34
N ALA A 53 23.91 19.59 14.55
CA ALA A 53 22.99 19.94 13.47
C ALA A 53 21.55 19.84 13.96
N ALA A 54 20.70 20.79 13.60
CA ALA A 54 19.27 20.75 13.87
C ALA A 54 18.49 20.68 12.54
N LEU A 55 17.54 19.74 12.47
CA LEU A 55 16.53 19.67 11.42
C LEU A 55 15.20 20.14 11.99
N LEU A 56 14.81 21.37 11.65
CA LEU A 56 13.56 21.99 12.06
C LEU A 56 12.54 21.89 10.93
N LEU A 57 11.42 21.21 11.17
CA LEU A 57 10.28 21.22 10.27
C LEU A 57 9.24 22.23 10.75
N GLU A 58 9.01 23.24 9.92
CA GLU A 58 7.95 24.22 10.04
C GLU A 58 6.79 23.76 9.16
N ILE A 59 5.67 23.35 9.77
CA ILE A 59 4.49 22.89 9.04
C ILE A 59 3.53 24.05 8.87
N ASP A 60 2.98 24.21 7.66
CA ASP A 60 1.86 25.12 7.42
C ASP A 60 0.53 24.38 7.71
N PRO A 61 -0.12 24.64 8.86
CA PRO A 61 -1.34 23.95 9.24
C PRO A 61 -2.49 24.24 8.26
N VAL A 62 -2.52 25.41 7.63
CA VAL A 62 -3.57 25.81 6.68
C VAL A 62 -3.40 25.07 5.36
N ALA A 63 -2.18 24.95 4.85
CA ALA A 63 -1.89 24.16 3.66
C ALA A 63 -2.18 22.67 3.88
N LEU A 64 -1.88 22.16 5.08
CA LEU A 64 -2.15 20.77 5.46
C LEU A 64 -3.66 20.44 5.40
N VAL A 65 -4.52 21.35 5.89
CA VAL A 65 -5.99 21.19 5.83
C VAL A 65 -6.53 21.37 4.41
N ARG A 66 -6.05 22.37 3.66
CA ARG A 66 -6.52 22.64 2.28
C ARG A 66 -6.26 21.49 1.33
N ARG A 67 -5.13 20.78 1.48
CA ARG A 67 -4.81 19.57 0.69
C ARG A 67 -5.59 18.33 1.14
N GLY A 68 -6.17 18.33 2.34
CA GLY A 68 -7.04 17.28 2.87
C GLY A 68 -8.51 17.34 2.40
N LYS A 69 -8.94 18.42 1.72
CA LYS A 69 -10.33 18.68 1.29
C LYS A 69 -10.92 17.73 0.22
N GLY A 70 -10.27 16.59 -0.05
CA GLY A 70 -10.87 15.48 -0.81
C GLY A 70 -11.68 14.50 0.04
N LYS A 71 -11.71 14.66 1.37
CA LYS A 71 -12.36 13.71 2.30
C LYS A 71 -13.56 14.36 3.01
N GLY A 72 -14.76 13.89 2.65
CA GLY A 72 -15.98 13.85 3.47
C GLY A 72 -16.41 15.14 4.18
N ARG A 73 -17.37 15.86 3.60
CA ARG A 73 -18.30 16.69 4.37
C ARG A 73 -19.20 15.76 5.19
N GLY A 74 -19.02 15.73 6.50
CA GLY A 74 -19.90 14.97 7.41
C GLY A 74 -19.20 14.54 8.69
N GLY A 75 -18.84 15.48 9.56
CA GLY A 75 -18.36 15.21 10.91
C GLY A 75 -18.84 16.31 11.85
N ALA A 76 -19.12 15.97 13.10
CA ALA A 76 -19.54 16.90 14.15
C ALA A 76 -18.61 18.14 14.23
N PRO A 77 -19.09 19.30 14.72
CA PRO A 77 -18.30 20.54 14.79
C PRO A 77 -16.89 20.37 15.38
N ASP A 78 -16.72 19.49 16.37
CA ASP A 78 -15.41 19.19 16.99
C ASP A 78 -14.41 18.52 16.03
N ALA A 79 -14.89 17.71 15.08
CA ALA A 79 -14.04 17.06 14.07
C ALA A 79 -13.55 18.05 12.99
N ALA A 80 -14.24 19.18 12.82
CA ALA A 80 -13.78 20.28 11.97
C ALA A 80 -12.74 21.14 12.69
N LEU A 81 -12.87 21.37 14.01
CA LEU A 81 -11.90 22.12 14.80
C LEU A 81 -10.56 21.37 14.93
N ALA A 82 -10.60 20.05 15.13
CA ALA A 82 -9.42 19.19 15.20
C ALA A 82 -8.56 19.19 13.92
N GLN A 83 -9.10 19.66 12.79
CA GLN A 83 -8.31 19.83 11.57
C GLN A 83 -7.43 21.09 11.62
N TYR A 84 -7.88 22.15 12.30
CA TYR A 84 -7.16 23.41 12.41
C TYR A 84 -6.31 23.49 13.68
N VAL A 85 -6.76 22.89 14.78
CA VAL A 85 -6.02 22.79 16.04
C VAL A 85 -5.65 21.33 16.26
N ASN A 86 -4.41 21.00 15.95
CA ASN A 86 -3.82 19.70 16.23
C ASN A 86 -2.32 19.84 16.50
N ASP A 87 -1.75 18.78 17.02
CA ASP A 87 -0.35 18.67 17.41
C ASP A 87 0.62 18.42 16.26
N ARG A 88 0.13 18.19 15.03
CA ARG A 88 0.99 17.81 13.89
C ARG A 88 2.12 18.81 13.60
N PRO A 89 1.94 20.14 13.74
CA PRO A 89 3.05 21.10 13.56
C PRO A 89 4.16 20.99 14.61
N TYR A 90 3.85 20.38 15.76
CA TYR A 90 4.67 20.43 16.97
C TYR A 90 5.28 19.07 17.32
N ALA A 91 4.63 17.97 16.92
CA ALA A 91 5.05 16.59 17.18
C ALA A 91 6.02 16.06 16.11
N ALA A 92 7.12 15.43 16.54
CA ALA A 92 8.12 14.76 15.71
C ALA A 92 7.60 13.46 15.05
N SER A 93 6.61 13.62 14.18
CA SER A 93 5.84 12.58 13.50
C SER A 93 6.54 12.03 12.25
N SER A 94 5.83 11.15 11.52
CA SER A 94 6.22 10.65 10.19
C SER A 94 6.59 11.75 9.17
N LEU A 95 6.14 13.00 9.35
CA LEU A 95 6.52 14.15 8.53
C LEU A 95 8.00 14.55 8.72
N LEU A 96 8.55 14.37 9.94
CA LEU A 96 9.97 14.62 10.21
C LEU A 96 10.84 13.61 9.49
N ALA A 97 10.45 12.33 9.51
CA ALA A 97 11.18 11.25 8.84
C ALA A 97 11.26 11.49 7.32
N VAL A 98 10.18 11.96 6.71
CA VAL A 98 10.18 12.31 5.28
C VAL A 98 11.09 13.53 5.03
N ALA A 99 11.06 14.57 5.87
CA ALA A 99 11.97 15.70 5.77
C ALA A 99 13.44 15.27 5.90
N LEU A 100 13.75 14.41 6.88
CA LEU A 100 15.07 13.82 7.10
C LEU A 100 15.57 13.09 5.86
N SER A 101 14.74 12.24 5.26
CA SER A 101 15.11 11.47 4.06
C SER A 101 15.37 12.36 2.84
N SER A 102 14.66 13.48 2.71
CA SER A 102 14.81 14.42 1.61
C SER A 102 16.08 15.27 1.79
N VAL A 103 16.23 15.88 2.96
CA VAL A 103 17.29 16.85 3.27
C VAL A 103 18.66 16.20 3.44
N PHE A 104 18.70 14.99 4.02
CA PHE A 104 19.93 14.23 4.28
C PHE A 104 20.06 12.98 3.39
N SER A 105 19.48 13.01 2.18
CA SER A 105 19.45 11.86 1.25
C SER A 105 20.81 11.25 0.91
N SER A 106 21.87 12.05 0.78
CA SER A 106 23.24 11.56 0.54
C SER A 106 23.84 10.91 1.78
N ALA A 107 23.66 11.53 2.94
CA ALA A 107 24.13 11.00 4.22
C ALA A 107 23.45 9.68 4.58
N LEU A 108 22.15 9.56 4.32
CA LEU A 108 21.37 8.33 4.55
C LEU A 108 21.84 7.15 3.68
N ARG A 109 22.40 7.44 2.50
CA ARG A 109 23.05 6.45 1.62
C ARG A 109 24.49 6.13 2.04
N GLY A 110 25.05 6.83 3.01
CA GLY A 110 26.45 6.68 3.41
C GLY A 110 27.46 7.30 2.43
N VAL A 111 27.01 8.17 1.52
CA VAL A 111 27.87 8.74 0.48
C VAL A 111 28.42 10.09 0.93
N CYS A 112 29.74 10.22 1.10
CA CYS A 112 30.42 11.49 1.33
C CYS A 112 31.69 11.61 0.49
N LYS A 113 31.67 12.41 -0.59
CA LYS A 113 32.85 12.59 -1.46
C LYS A 113 33.98 13.37 -0.80
N ALA A 114 33.64 14.31 0.10
CA ALA A 114 34.63 15.17 0.75
C ALA A 114 35.39 14.44 1.88
N ARG A 115 34.76 13.44 2.49
CA ARG A 115 35.26 12.65 3.64
C ARG A 115 34.78 11.20 3.55
N PRO A 116 35.21 10.41 2.54
CA PRO A 116 34.72 9.05 2.33
C PRO A 116 35.05 8.13 3.52
N GLU A 117 36.29 8.14 3.98
CA GLU A 117 36.74 7.33 5.13
C GLU A 117 35.95 7.64 6.40
N ARG A 118 35.58 8.91 6.62
CA ARG A 118 34.81 9.31 7.81
C ARG A 118 33.37 8.81 7.76
N ALA A 119 32.77 8.72 6.57
CA ALA A 119 31.40 8.22 6.41
C ALA A 119 31.26 6.72 6.74
N GLU A 120 32.35 5.96 6.62
CA GLU A 120 32.40 4.52 6.93
C GLU A 120 32.77 4.22 8.39
N GLN A 121 33.11 5.24 9.17
CA GLN A 121 33.50 5.07 10.57
C GLN A 121 32.33 5.28 11.52
N ALA A 122 32.30 4.49 12.59
CA ALA A 122 31.45 4.79 13.72
C ALA A 122 31.94 6.07 14.41
N MET A 123 31.00 6.83 14.97
CA MET A 123 31.27 8.04 15.72
C MET A 123 30.28 8.18 16.88
N PRO A 124 30.66 8.87 17.97
CA PRO A 124 29.72 9.16 19.04
C PRO A 124 28.62 10.08 18.51
N LEU A 125 27.38 9.62 18.59
CA LEU A 125 26.20 10.35 18.15
C LEU A 125 25.25 10.52 19.32
N ARG A 126 24.73 11.74 19.46
CA ARG A 126 23.62 12.06 20.35
C ARG A 126 22.49 12.63 19.52
N VAL A 127 21.30 12.03 19.59
CA VAL A 127 20.10 12.50 18.90
C VAL A 127 19.07 12.92 19.93
N GLU A 128 18.49 14.11 19.78
CA GLU A 128 17.41 14.58 20.64
C GLU A 128 16.15 14.88 19.84
N VAL A 129 15.01 14.42 20.37
CA VAL A 129 13.68 14.69 19.82
C VAL A 129 12.79 15.15 20.97
N PRO A 130 12.55 16.46 21.14
CA PRO A 130 11.87 16.99 22.34
C PRO A 130 10.42 16.53 22.51
N ALA A 131 9.71 16.28 21.41
CA ALA A 131 8.30 15.92 21.40
C ALA A 131 8.03 14.79 20.39
N LEU A 132 8.35 13.56 20.78
CA LEU A 132 8.14 12.37 19.94
C LEU A 132 6.81 11.69 20.30
N PRO A 133 5.83 11.59 19.39
CA PRO A 133 4.67 10.73 19.64
C PRO A 133 5.12 9.28 19.78
N ALA A 134 4.81 8.66 20.90
CA ALA A 134 5.20 7.29 21.22
C ALA A 134 3.97 6.46 21.60
N ARG A 135 3.22 5.98 20.61
CA ARG A 135 2.06 5.09 20.83
C ARG A 135 2.54 3.72 21.29
N GLY A 136 2.63 3.53 22.59
CA GLY A 136 3.30 2.39 23.23
C GLY A 136 4.23 2.81 24.37
N GLY A 137 4.36 4.11 24.62
CA GLY A 137 5.09 4.67 25.75
C GLY A 137 6.61 4.53 25.65
N PRO A 138 7.34 4.95 26.69
CA PRO A 138 8.80 4.86 26.77
C PRO A 138 9.35 3.45 26.55
N ASP A 139 8.63 2.42 27.03
CA ASP A 139 9.07 1.03 26.93
C ASP A 139 9.17 0.56 25.48
N LEU A 140 8.23 0.98 24.63
CA LEU A 140 8.31 0.70 23.20
C LEU A 140 9.52 1.40 22.57
N VAL A 141 9.83 2.64 22.98
CA VAL A 141 10.99 3.37 22.46
C VAL A 141 12.29 2.61 22.78
N ARG A 142 12.43 2.13 24.02
CA ARG A 142 13.57 1.30 24.44
C ARG A 142 13.68 0.03 23.60
N LYS A 143 12.58 -0.73 23.48
CA LYS A 143 12.53 -1.96 22.66
C LYS A 143 12.90 -1.77 21.19
N LEU A 144 12.69 -0.57 20.63
CA LEU A 144 12.99 -0.26 19.24
C LEU A 144 14.42 0.23 19.01
N PHE A 145 15.03 0.91 19.98
CA PHE A 145 16.35 1.55 19.80
C PHE A 145 17.49 0.84 20.55
N GLU A 146 17.25 0.25 21.71
CA GLU A 146 18.32 -0.44 22.48
C GLU A 146 18.97 -1.61 21.71
N PRO A 147 18.21 -2.48 20.99
CA PRO A 147 18.82 -3.55 20.20
C PRO A 147 19.71 -3.06 19.06
N LEU A 148 19.64 -1.78 18.71
CA LEU A 148 20.43 -1.14 17.65
C LEU A 148 21.71 -0.48 18.18
N GLY A 149 22.04 -0.67 19.45
CA GLY A 149 23.24 -0.11 20.07
C GLY A 149 23.06 1.30 20.62
N TRP A 150 21.82 1.76 20.80
CA TRP A 150 21.54 3.04 21.46
C TRP A 150 21.34 2.88 22.97
N THR A 151 21.90 3.80 23.73
CA THR A 151 21.43 4.13 25.07
C THR A 151 20.23 5.07 24.93
N VAL A 152 19.09 4.70 25.53
CA VAL A 152 17.80 5.37 25.31
C VAL A 152 17.32 6.10 26.56
N GLY A 153 17.30 7.43 26.51
CA GLY A 153 16.52 8.27 27.41
C GLY A 153 15.14 8.55 26.82
N ALA A 154 14.08 8.06 27.46
CA ALA A 154 12.71 8.30 27.02
C ALA A 154 11.85 8.72 28.22
N GLU A 155 11.60 10.02 28.35
CA GLU A 155 10.85 10.60 29.46
C GLU A 155 9.45 11.05 28.98
N PRO A 156 8.35 10.59 29.59
CA PRO A 156 7.02 11.07 29.27
C PRO A 156 6.91 12.58 29.50
N VAL A 157 6.35 13.31 28.53
CA VAL A 157 6.04 14.74 28.68
C VAL A 157 4.68 14.86 29.37
N PRO A 158 4.53 15.65 30.45
CA PRO A 158 3.22 15.88 31.09
C PRO A 158 2.22 16.48 30.09
N LEU A 159 0.92 16.20 30.23
CA LEU A 159 -0.10 16.88 29.42
C LEU A 159 -0.11 18.38 29.69
N ASP A 160 0.04 18.74 30.96
CA ASP A 160 0.13 20.10 31.44
C ASP A 160 0.96 20.11 32.73
N GLU A 161 1.90 21.06 32.85
CA GLU A 161 2.74 21.19 34.04
C GLU A 161 1.98 21.81 35.22
N GLU A 162 0.94 22.62 34.95
CA GLU A 162 0.10 23.25 35.96
C GLU A 162 -1.01 22.32 36.48
N PHE A 163 -1.37 21.28 35.72
CA PHE A 163 -2.38 20.28 36.07
C PHE A 163 -1.84 18.83 36.05
N PRO A 164 -0.96 18.45 37.01
CA PRO A 164 -0.32 17.14 37.04
C PRO A 164 -1.30 15.95 37.09
N GLU A 165 -2.51 16.16 37.62
CA GLU A 165 -3.57 15.16 37.71
C GLU A 165 -4.08 14.69 36.34
N TRP A 166 -3.85 15.45 35.26
CA TRP A 166 -4.16 15.01 33.89
C TRP A 166 -3.21 13.92 33.40
N GLY A 167 -2.06 13.76 34.06
CA GLY A 167 -1.09 12.71 33.79
C GLY A 167 -0.20 12.99 32.58
N ALA A 168 0.47 11.93 32.10
CA ALA A 168 1.40 12.02 31.00
C ALA A 168 0.67 12.16 29.65
N SER A 169 1.25 12.96 28.76
CA SER A 169 0.84 13.01 27.36
C SER A 169 1.29 11.77 26.61
N ARG A 170 0.86 11.65 25.35
CA ARG A 170 1.34 10.60 24.42
C ARG A 170 2.76 10.85 23.88
N TYR A 171 3.39 11.95 24.28
CA TYR A 171 4.71 12.37 23.82
C TYR A 171 5.78 11.97 24.82
N VAL A 172 6.95 11.67 24.28
CA VAL A 172 8.17 11.50 25.07
C VAL A 172 9.22 12.49 24.60
N ARG A 173 10.05 12.95 25.54
CA ARG A 173 11.35 13.55 25.25
C ARG A 173 12.32 12.41 25.02
N LEU A 174 12.81 12.28 23.79
CA LEU A 174 13.76 11.25 23.39
C LEU A 174 15.18 11.80 23.36
N VAL A 175 16.09 11.05 23.96
CA VAL A 175 17.55 11.18 23.85
C VAL A 175 18.11 9.82 23.45
N LEU A 176 18.88 9.76 22.38
CA LEU A 176 19.61 8.56 21.96
C LEU A 176 21.10 8.86 21.97
N GLU A 177 21.90 7.99 22.58
CA GLU A 177 23.36 8.10 22.60
C GLU A 177 24.00 6.77 22.19
N GLY A 178 24.97 6.80 21.29
CA GLY A 178 25.62 5.57 20.81
C GLY A 178 26.77 5.83 19.84
N GLU A 179 27.59 4.82 19.60
CA GLU A 179 28.67 4.86 18.60
C GLU A 179 28.26 4.14 17.32
N LEU A 180 27.88 4.90 16.31
CA LEU A 180 27.27 4.38 15.07
C LEU A 180 27.80 5.13 13.85
N ARG A 181 27.71 4.52 12.67
CA ARG A 181 27.86 5.27 11.42
C ARG A 181 26.69 6.24 11.29
N LEU A 182 26.94 7.47 10.84
CA LEU A 182 25.88 8.46 10.66
C LEU A 182 24.76 7.96 9.74
N ALA A 183 25.10 7.22 8.69
CA ALA A 183 24.12 6.63 7.77
C ALA A 183 23.19 5.63 8.48
N GLN A 184 23.72 4.79 9.38
CA GLN A 184 22.92 3.85 10.15
C GLN A 184 21.97 4.59 11.09
N ALA A 185 22.49 5.59 11.83
CA ALA A 185 21.66 6.41 12.72
C ALA A 185 20.50 7.09 11.98
N LEU A 186 20.76 7.68 10.81
CA LEU A 186 19.72 8.29 9.98
C LEU A 186 18.70 7.28 9.46
N ARG A 187 19.13 6.06 9.08
CA ARG A 187 18.22 4.98 8.67
C ARG A 187 17.34 4.51 9.82
N HIS A 188 17.89 4.35 11.02
CA HIS A 188 17.14 4.01 12.24
C HIS A 188 16.03 5.04 12.49
N LEU A 189 16.36 6.34 12.50
CA LEU A 189 15.39 7.42 12.68
C LEU A 189 14.33 7.46 11.56
N TYR A 190 14.74 7.29 10.30
CA TYR A 190 13.84 7.27 9.15
C TYR A 190 12.77 6.18 9.26
N VAL A 191 13.14 4.98 9.74
CA VAL A 191 12.22 3.85 9.88
C VAL A 191 11.41 3.92 11.18
N LEU A 192 12.04 4.26 12.30
CA LEU A 192 11.44 4.09 13.62
C LEU A 192 10.56 5.27 14.06
N LEU A 193 10.82 6.50 13.61
CA LEU A 193 9.94 7.64 13.92
C LEU A 193 8.50 7.42 13.42
N PRO A 194 8.25 6.96 12.17
CA PRO A 194 6.91 6.60 11.73
C PRO A 194 6.27 5.41 12.47
N VAL A 195 7.08 4.47 12.99
CA VAL A 195 6.60 3.31 13.76
C VAL A 195 6.08 3.72 15.13
N LEU A 196 6.73 4.71 15.77
CA LEU A 196 6.32 5.28 17.05
C LEU A 196 5.09 6.18 16.93
N ASP A 197 5.00 6.94 15.84
CA ASP A 197 3.85 7.77 15.49
C ASP A 197 2.58 6.93 15.30
N ASP A 198 2.70 5.76 14.63
CA ASP A 198 1.60 4.81 14.33
C ASP A 198 0.36 5.52 13.73
N ALA A 199 0.64 6.59 12.97
CA ALA A 199 -0.33 7.49 12.35
C ALA A 199 0.23 8.06 11.03
N LYS A 200 0.73 7.22 10.11
CA LYS A 200 1.22 7.70 8.81
C LYS A 200 0.13 8.51 8.08
N HIS A 201 0.46 9.76 7.75
CA HIS A 201 -0.47 10.72 7.14
C HIS A 201 -0.49 10.67 5.60
N TYR A 202 0.19 9.70 4.97
CA TYR A 202 0.23 9.49 3.53
C TYR A 202 -0.04 8.02 3.16
N TRP A 203 -0.41 7.78 1.90
CA TRP A 203 -0.79 6.43 1.43
C TRP A 203 0.44 5.54 1.23
N VAL A 204 0.49 4.43 1.98
CA VAL A 204 1.54 3.39 1.86
C VAL A 204 1.26 2.52 0.63
N SER A 205 2.26 2.39 -0.24
CA SER A 205 2.23 1.62 -1.50
C SER A 205 3.25 0.48 -1.50
N ALA A 206 3.23 -0.39 -2.52
CA ALA A 206 4.26 -1.42 -2.70
C ALA A 206 5.69 -0.87 -2.66
N ASP A 207 5.96 0.31 -3.25
CA ASP A 207 7.27 0.97 -3.18
C ASP A 207 7.76 1.25 -1.74
N GLU A 208 6.86 1.33 -0.75
CA GLU A 208 7.24 1.52 0.66
C GLU A 208 7.88 0.26 1.25
N VAL A 209 7.56 -0.92 0.71
CA VAL A 209 8.25 -2.17 1.08
C VAL A 209 9.71 -2.09 0.63
N ASP A 210 9.98 -1.73 -0.62
CA ASP A 210 11.36 -1.63 -1.12
C ASP A 210 12.13 -0.49 -0.44
N LYS A 211 11.46 0.58 0.00
CA LYS A 211 12.09 1.63 0.83
C LYS A 211 12.41 1.12 2.23
N LEU A 212 11.49 0.38 2.86
CA LEU A 212 11.71 -0.21 4.17
C LEU A 212 12.88 -1.19 4.14
N LEU A 213 12.94 -2.07 3.13
CA LEU A 213 14.03 -3.04 2.98
C LEU A 213 15.37 -2.35 2.77
N ARG A 214 15.44 -1.33 1.90
CA ARG A 214 16.68 -0.55 1.69
C ARG A 214 17.12 0.22 2.94
N ALA A 215 16.19 0.81 3.67
CA ALA A 215 16.52 1.50 4.92
C ALA A 215 16.81 0.54 6.08
N GLY A 216 16.23 -0.65 6.04
CA GLY A 216 16.37 -1.74 7.00
C GLY A 216 17.59 -2.64 6.76
N GLU A 217 18.28 -2.47 5.64
CA GLU A 217 19.45 -3.26 5.25
C GLU A 217 20.51 -3.26 6.36
N GLY A 218 20.98 -4.46 6.71
CA GLY A 218 22.01 -4.68 7.73
C GLY A 218 21.53 -4.63 9.19
N TRP A 219 20.24 -4.38 9.47
CA TRP A 219 19.75 -4.36 10.87
C TRP A 219 18.32 -4.88 11.07
N LEU A 220 17.41 -4.61 10.13
CA LEU A 220 15.99 -4.89 10.32
C LEU A 220 15.69 -6.39 10.38
N ALA A 221 16.38 -7.21 9.59
CA ALA A 221 16.20 -8.66 9.55
C ALA A 221 16.53 -9.34 10.89
N GLY A 222 17.53 -8.81 11.61
CA GLY A 222 17.95 -9.30 12.94
C GLY A 222 17.25 -8.61 14.12
N HIS A 223 16.39 -7.61 13.88
CA HIS A 223 15.80 -6.84 14.96
C HIS A 223 14.73 -7.65 15.73
N PRO A 224 14.75 -7.70 17.08
CA PRO A 224 13.76 -8.48 17.86
C PRO A 224 12.31 -8.06 17.58
N GLU A 225 12.08 -6.76 17.41
CA GLU A 225 10.76 -6.18 17.08
C GLU A 225 10.49 -6.08 15.55
N GLN A 226 11.21 -6.83 14.70
CA GLN A 226 11.08 -6.77 13.23
C GLN A 226 9.60 -6.85 12.76
N LYS A 227 8.81 -7.75 13.34
CA LYS A 227 7.39 -7.92 12.99
C LYS A 227 6.57 -6.66 13.32
N LEU A 228 6.82 -6.07 14.48
CA LEU A 228 6.15 -4.84 14.92
C LEU A 228 6.53 -3.65 14.04
N ILE A 229 7.84 -3.49 13.78
CA ILE A 229 8.40 -2.43 12.93
C ILE A 229 7.77 -2.51 11.53
N THR A 230 7.81 -3.69 10.90
CA THR A 230 7.28 -3.90 9.56
C THR A 230 5.78 -3.61 9.49
N SER A 231 5.02 -4.13 10.46
CA SER A 231 3.58 -3.93 10.55
C SER A 231 3.22 -2.44 10.68
N ARG A 232 3.79 -1.73 11.65
CA ARG A 232 3.47 -0.31 11.87
C ARG A 232 4.00 0.59 10.76
N TYR A 233 5.20 0.34 10.26
CA TYR A 233 5.78 1.09 9.15
C TYR A 233 4.89 0.99 7.90
N LEU A 234 4.29 -0.16 7.63
CA LEU A 234 3.40 -0.35 6.48
C LEU A 234 1.93 -0.05 6.80
N SER A 235 1.66 0.70 7.87
CA SER A 235 0.31 1.07 8.32
C SER A 235 -0.61 -0.15 8.49
N ARG A 236 -0.03 -1.25 8.96
CA ARG A 236 -0.68 -2.54 9.20
C ARG A 236 -1.34 -3.13 7.95
N ARG A 237 -0.87 -2.76 6.75
CA ARG A 237 -1.31 -3.36 5.49
C ARG A 237 -0.76 -4.77 5.35
N TRP A 238 -1.60 -5.74 5.69
CA TRP A 238 -1.23 -7.14 5.78
C TRP A 238 -0.47 -7.68 4.56
N SER A 239 -0.89 -7.35 3.33
CA SER A 239 -0.23 -7.82 2.11
C SER A 239 1.20 -7.28 1.95
N LEU A 240 1.45 -6.02 2.31
CA LEU A 240 2.77 -5.41 2.27
C LEU A 240 3.64 -5.90 3.43
N THR A 241 3.05 -6.04 4.62
CA THR A 241 3.72 -6.57 5.80
C THR A 241 4.23 -7.99 5.56
N ARG A 242 3.39 -8.86 4.98
CA ARG A 242 3.77 -10.24 4.65
C ARG A 242 4.88 -10.28 3.61
N GLN A 243 4.77 -9.50 2.53
CA GLN A 243 5.81 -9.40 1.51
C GLN A 243 7.16 -8.94 2.07
N ALA A 244 7.14 -7.96 2.99
CA ALA A 244 8.34 -7.49 3.65
C ALA A 244 8.92 -8.55 4.61
N GLN A 245 8.07 -9.26 5.35
CA GLN A 245 8.48 -10.33 6.26
C GLN A 245 9.12 -11.51 5.53
N GLU A 246 8.50 -12.00 4.45
CA GLU A 246 9.03 -13.08 3.61
C GLU A 246 10.44 -12.74 3.10
N ARG A 247 10.65 -11.51 2.62
CA ARG A 247 11.97 -11.07 2.12
C ARG A 247 13.01 -10.90 3.23
N LEU A 248 12.62 -10.38 4.39
CA LEU A 248 13.52 -10.23 5.53
C LEU A 248 13.91 -11.59 6.14
N GLU A 249 13.00 -12.56 6.09
CA GLU A 249 13.28 -13.93 6.52
C GLU A 249 14.29 -14.61 5.59
N LEU A 250 14.19 -14.41 4.28
CA LEU A 250 15.20 -14.86 3.32
C LEU A 250 16.59 -14.27 3.61
N VAL A 251 16.66 -12.96 3.90
CA VAL A 251 17.94 -12.31 4.28
C VAL A 251 18.48 -12.90 5.58
N ARG A 252 17.64 -13.09 6.59
CA ARG A 252 18.06 -13.66 7.88
C ARG A 252 18.57 -15.10 7.75
N LEU A 253 17.99 -15.90 6.85
CA LEU A 253 18.43 -17.26 6.57
C LEU A 253 19.76 -17.26 5.80
N ALA A 254 19.92 -16.38 4.80
CA ALA A 254 21.19 -16.22 4.08
C ALA A 254 22.35 -15.80 5.02
N ASP A 255 22.09 -14.85 5.93
CA ASP A 255 23.07 -14.41 6.94
C ASP A 255 23.44 -15.52 7.95
N ALA A 256 22.60 -16.56 8.11
CA ALA A 256 22.84 -17.66 9.04
C ALA A 256 23.64 -18.83 8.44
N ASP A 257 23.65 -18.96 7.11
CA ASP A 257 24.29 -20.07 6.38
C ASP A 257 25.63 -19.69 5.71
N ASP A 258 26.19 -18.51 6.01
CA ASP A 258 27.48 -17.99 5.49
C ASP A 258 27.66 -18.19 3.97
N THR A 259 26.57 -17.98 3.22
CA THR A 259 26.54 -18.12 1.76
C THR A 259 26.26 -16.76 1.12
N ASP A 260 27.19 -16.29 0.28
CA ASP A 260 27.12 -14.99 -0.37
C ASP A 260 25.84 -14.82 -1.22
N VAL A 261 25.19 -13.66 -1.07
CA VAL A 261 23.90 -13.28 -1.69
C VAL A 261 24.01 -13.02 -3.21
N GLU A 262 25.18 -13.24 -3.82
CA GLU A 262 25.44 -12.93 -5.23
C GLU A 262 25.43 -14.15 -6.19
N GLU A 263 25.23 -15.39 -5.71
CA GLU A 263 25.17 -16.59 -6.60
C GLU A 263 23.75 -17.12 -6.91
N ILE A 264 22.68 -16.40 -6.55
CA ILE A 264 21.28 -16.81 -6.89
C ILE A 264 20.73 -16.00 -8.08
N ASP A 265 21.60 -15.58 -9.00
CA ASP A 265 21.18 -15.07 -10.31
C ASP A 265 21.88 -15.91 -11.40
N ASN A 266 21.11 -16.84 -11.97
CA ASN A 266 21.41 -17.70 -13.13
C ASN A 266 22.10 -19.05 -12.88
N ALA A 267 21.33 -20.04 -12.39
CA ALA A 267 21.24 -21.39 -12.98
C ALA A 267 20.28 -22.25 -12.15
N VAL A 268 19.05 -22.43 -12.61
CA VAL A 268 18.32 -23.68 -12.31
C VAL A 268 17.70 -24.14 -13.62
N ASP A 269 18.28 -25.23 -14.12
CA ASP A 269 17.91 -25.95 -15.32
C ASP A 269 16.44 -26.37 -15.34
N GLU A 270 15.84 -26.24 -16.52
CA GLU A 270 14.58 -26.86 -16.93
C GLU A 270 14.74 -28.39 -17.03
N ALA A 271 14.73 -29.13 -15.92
CA ALA A 271 14.38 -30.56 -15.92
C ALA A 271 14.27 -31.09 -14.48
N ASN A 272 13.04 -31.43 -14.08
CA ASN A 272 12.60 -32.13 -12.87
C ASN A 272 11.93 -31.23 -11.83
N ASP A 273 10.68 -30.83 -12.12
CA ASP A 273 9.75 -30.33 -11.13
C ASP A 273 8.42 -31.10 -11.28
N THR A 274 8.43 -32.35 -10.79
CA THR A 274 7.20 -33.07 -10.43
C THR A 274 7.07 -33.03 -8.91
N GLU A 275 6.59 -31.91 -8.38
CA GLU A 275 5.86 -31.82 -7.10
C GLU A 275 5.29 -30.38 -6.93
N GLU A 276 3.96 -30.28 -6.97
CA GLU A 276 3.19 -29.03 -7.11
C GLU A 276 3.30 -28.09 -5.88
N LYS A 277 3.94 -26.92 -6.04
CA LYS A 277 3.73 -25.78 -5.13
C LYS A 277 2.34 -25.16 -5.37
N PRO A 278 1.53 -24.84 -4.34
CA PRO A 278 0.20 -24.28 -4.54
C PRO A 278 0.27 -22.88 -5.19
N VAL A 279 -0.21 -22.79 -6.43
CA VAL A 279 -0.36 -21.55 -7.19
C VAL A 279 -1.10 -20.48 -6.35
N ALA A 280 -0.50 -19.30 -6.20
CA ALA A 280 -1.06 -18.20 -5.40
C ALA A 280 -2.49 -17.82 -5.85
N LEU A 281 -3.40 -17.56 -4.89
CA LEU A 281 -4.83 -17.30 -5.16
C LEU A 281 -5.09 -16.21 -6.22
N ALA A 282 -4.28 -15.15 -6.24
CA ALA A 282 -4.39 -14.09 -7.25
C ALA A 282 -4.09 -14.57 -8.68
N VAL A 283 -3.21 -15.57 -8.84
CA VAL A 283 -2.92 -16.21 -10.13
C VAL A 283 -4.13 -17.06 -10.54
N ARG A 284 -4.63 -17.92 -9.64
CA ARG A 284 -5.85 -18.74 -9.89
C ARG A 284 -7.06 -17.89 -10.29
N ARG A 285 -7.20 -16.71 -9.68
CA ARG A 285 -8.23 -15.74 -10.05
C ARG A 285 -8.07 -15.21 -11.47
N ARG A 286 -6.85 -14.82 -11.85
CA ARG A 286 -6.57 -14.36 -13.23
C ARG A 286 -6.81 -15.47 -14.23
N GLU A 287 -6.40 -16.69 -13.94
CA GLU A 287 -6.66 -17.86 -14.79
C GLU A 287 -8.15 -18.11 -14.96
N ALA A 288 -8.94 -18.06 -13.88
CA ALA A 288 -10.39 -18.21 -13.93
C ALA A 288 -11.07 -17.11 -14.76
N ILE A 289 -10.60 -15.85 -14.63
CA ILE A 289 -11.07 -14.72 -15.44
C ILE A 289 -10.74 -14.95 -16.92
N LEU A 290 -9.50 -15.32 -17.25
CA LEU A 290 -9.08 -15.59 -18.63
C LEU A 290 -9.91 -16.72 -19.25
N ALA A 291 -10.09 -17.84 -18.53
CA ALA A 291 -10.91 -18.95 -18.99
C ALA A 291 -12.37 -18.53 -19.24
N ALA A 292 -12.94 -17.69 -18.37
CA ALA A 292 -14.29 -17.17 -18.55
C ALA A 292 -14.40 -16.22 -19.77
N LEU A 293 -13.39 -15.37 -19.99
CA LEU A 293 -13.33 -14.49 -21.16
C LEU A 293 -13.18 -15.28 -22.47
N HIS A 294 -12.37 -16.34 -22.47
CA HIS A 294 -12.25 -17.26 -23.60
C HIS A 294 -13.55 -18.00 -23.89
N GLY A 295 -14.21 -18.53 -22.86
CA GLY A 295 -15.51 -19.19 -23.00
C GLY A 295 -16.60 -18.26 -23.52
N ALA A 296 -16.49 -16.96 -23.23
CA ALA A 296 -17.38 -15.93 -23.75
C ALA A 296 -17.04 -15.44 -25.17
N GLY A 297 -15.91 -15.90 -25.75
CA GLY A 297 -15.43 -15.44 -27.05
C GLY A 297 -15.19 -13.93 -27.10
N ALA A 298 -14.72 -13.33 -26.01
CA ALA A 298 -14.49 -11.88 -25.91
C ALA A 298 -13.18 -11.48 -26.59
N ALA A 299 -13.23 -10.46 -27.45
CA ALA A 299 -12.05 -9.88 -28.10
C ALA A 299 -11.77 -8.46 -27.61
N ARG A 300 -12.83 -7.70 -27.30
CA ARG A 300 -12.78 -6.33 -26.77
C ARG A 300 -13.16 -6.34 -25.29
N VAL A 301 -12.19 -6.09 -24.41
CA VAL A 301 -12.33 -6.30 -22.97
C VAL A 301 -12.07 -5.01 -22.19
N LEU A 302 -12.97 -4.72 -21.26
CA LEU A 302 -12.79 -3.69 -20.23
C LEU A 302 -12.28 -4.33 -18.93
N ASP A 303 -11.20 -3.79 -18.38
CA ASP A 303 -10.75 -4.06 -17.01
C ASP A 303 -11.12 -2.83 -16.15
N LEU A 304 -12.23 -2.95 -15.42
CA LEU A 304 -12.86 -1.87 -14.67
C LEU A 304 -12.41 -1.91 -13.21
N GLY A 305 -11.57 -0.96 -12.81
CA GLY A 305 -10.78 -1.07 -11.57
C GLY A 305 -9.46 -1.80 -11.80
N CYS A 306 -8.77 -1.50 -12.90
CA CYS A 306 -7.61 -2.27 -13.36
C CYS A 306 -6.39 -2.21 -12.43
N GLY A 307 -6.40 -1.30 -11.44
CA GLY A 307 -5.32 -1.13 -10.49
C GLY A 307 -3.98 -0.87 -11.19
N GLN A 308 -2.98 -1.70 -10.88
CA GLN A 308 -1.64 -1.59 -11.47
C GLN A 308 -1.50 -2.36 -12.78
N GLY A 309 -2.60 -2.79 -13.41
CA GLY A 309 -2.62 -3.39 -14.74
C GLY A 309 -2.19 -4.86 -14.79
N GLN A 310 -2.32 -5.62 -13.69
CA GLN A 310 -1.94 -7.04 -13.68
C GLN A 310 -2.78 -7.87 -14.66
N LEU A 311 -4.10 -7.67 -14.70
CA LEU A 311 -4.96 -8.39 -15.64
C LEU A 311 -4.72 -7.91 -17.08
N VAL A 312 -4.62 -6.59 -17.30
CA VAL A 312 -4.24 -6.02 -18.60
C VAL A 312 -2.94 -6.65 -19.15
N GLN A 313 -1.95 -6.86 -18.29
CA GLN A 313 -0.68 -7.48 -18.69
C GLN A 313 -0.86 -8.92 -19.18
N GLU A 314 -1.70 -9.71 -18.52
CA GLU A 314 -2.01 -11.08 -18.94
C GLU A 314 -2.84 -11.10 -20.24
N LEU A 315 -3.85 -10.23 -20.35
CA LEU A 315 -4.66 -10.10 -21.57
C LEU A 315 -3.79 -9.72 -22.79
N LEU A 316 -2.77 -8.87 -22.61
CA LEU A 316 -1.93 -8.43 -23.71
C LEU A 316 -1.10 -9.56 -24.35
N LYS A 317 -0.80 -10.62 -23.57
CA LYS A 317 -0.05 -11.80 -24.04
C LYS A 317 -0.84 -12.63 -25.06
N ASP A 318 -2.17 -12.63 -24.97
CA ASP A 318 -3.03 -13.39 -25.87
C ASP A 318 -3.55 -12.52 -27.01
N VAL A 319 -3.20 -12.88 -28.25
CA VAL A 319 -3.55 -12.16 -29.47
C VAL A 319 -5.05 -12.11 -29.77
N ARG A 320 -5.86 -12.97 -29.14
CA ARG A 320 -7.33 -12.98 -29.30
C ARG A 320 -7.98 -11.71 -28.76
N PHE A 321 -7.36 -11.04 -27.78
CA PHE A 321 -7.84 -9.79 -27.23
C PHE A 321 -7.40 -8.61 -28.11
N THR A 322 -8.25 -8.19 -29.05
CA THR A 322 -7.91 -7.17 -30.03
C THR A 322 -7.99 -5.74 -29.49
N GLU A 323 -8.75 -5.51 -28.41
CA GLU A 323 -8.81 -4.21 -27.73
C GLU A 323 -8.96 -4.42 -26.21
N ILE A 324 -8.06 -3.84 -25.44
CA ILE A 324 -7.98 -3.97 -23.99
C ILE A 324 -7.96 -2.57 -23.39
N VAL A 325 -8.94 -2.28 -22.52
CA VAL A 325 -9.04 -0.98 -21.87
C VAL A 325 -9.01 -1.15 -20.35
N GLY A 326 -7.97 -0.61 -19.72
CA GLY A 326 -7.88 -0.50 -18.27
C GLY A 326 -8.43 0.84 -17.79
N VAL A 327 -9.38 0.81 -16.87
CA VAL A 327 -9.96 2.00 -16.24
C VAL A 327 -9.73 1.94 -14.74
N ASP A 328 -9.23 3.03 -14.16
CA ASP A 328 -9.11 3.16 -12.71
C ASP A 328 -9.38 4.61 -12.27
N VAL A 329 -9.88 4.79 -11.05
CA VAL A 329 -10.08 6.12 -10.47
C VAL A 329 -8.74 6.76 -10.06
N SER A 330 -7.74 5.93 -9.80
CA SER A 330 -6.40 6.30 -9.35
C SER A 330 -5.46 6.54 -10.52
N VAL A 331 -5.17 7.81 -10.81
CA VAL A 331 -4.12 8.21 -11.76
C VAL A 331 -2.76 7.58 -11.42
N ARG A 332 -2.49 7.41 -10.13
CA ARG A 332 -1.27 6.75 -9.65
C ARG A 332 -1.22 5.28 -10.08
N ALA A 333 -2.31 4.54 -9.93
CA ALA A 333 -2.39 3.14 -10.32
C ALA A 333 -2.19 2.98 -11.83
N LEU A 334 -2.82 3.86 -12.63
CA LEU A 334 -2.65 3.91 -14.08
C LEU A 334 -1.21 4.26 -14.50
N THR A 335 -0.54 5.15 -13.77
CA THR A 335 0.88 5.47 -14.02
C THR A 335 1.77 4.24 -13.80
N ILE A 336 1.50 3.47 -12.74
CA ILE A 336 2.21 2.22 -12.45
C ILE A 336 1.89 1.17 -13.53
N ALA A 337 0.62 1.04 -13.92
CA ALA A 337 0.19 0.15 -14.99
C ALA A 337 0.89 0.47 -16.31
N SER A 338 0.98 1.75 -16.70
CA SER A 338 1.69 2.19 -17.90
C SER A 338 3.16 1.76 -17.89
N ARG A 339 3.85 1.93 -16.75
CA ARG A 339 5.25 1.51 -16.59
C ARG A 339 5.40 -0.01 -16.61
N ARG A 340 4.51 -0.75 -15.93
CA ARG A 340 4.50 -2.21 -15.88
C ARG A 340 4.31 -2.83 -17.28
N LEU A 341 3.37 -2.28 -18.04
CA LEU A 341 3.09 -2.68 -19.41
C LEU A 341 4.17 -2.21 -20.41
N LYS A 342 5.08 -1.34 -19.96
CA LYS A 342 6.12 -0.71 -20.78
C LYS A 342 5.53 -0.10 -22.06
N LEU A 343 4.43 0.66 -21.94
CA LEU A 343 3.68 1.18 -23.10
C LEU A 343 4.59 1.94 -24.10
N ASP A 344 5.57 2.69 -23.60
CA ASP A 344 6.53 3.45 -24.41
C ASP A 344 7.52 2.57 -25.21
N ARG A 345 7.58 1.27 -24.92
CA ARG A 345 8.47 0.28 -25.55
C ARG A 345 7.72 -0.83 -26.29
N LEU A 346 6.39 -0.79 -26.30
CA LEU A 346 5.58 -1.76 -27.04
C LEU A 346 5.73 -1.51 -28.54
N GLY A 347 5.81 -2.60 -29.32
CA GLY A 347 5.69 -2.49 -30.77
C GLY A 347 4.31 -1.97 -31.16
N GLU A 348 4.20 -1.27 -32.30
CA GLU A 348 2.96 -0.60 -32.76
C GLU A 348 1.72 -1.49 -32.68
N ARG A 349 1.84 -2.77 -33.07
CA ARG A 349 0.74 -3.74 -33.03
C ARG A 349 0.24 -4.06 -31.62
N GLN A 350 1.11 -4.08 -30.62
CA GLN A 350 0.72 -4.30 -29.23
C GLN A 350 0.21 -3.01 -28.58
N ALA A 351 0.86 -1.89 -28.88
CA ALA A 351 0.46 -0.57 -28.38
C ALA A 351 -0.96 -0.21 -28.84
N ALA A 352 -1.32 -0.50 -30.09
CA ALA A 352 -2.65 -0.24 -30.63
C ALA A 352 -3.77 -1.02 -29.93
N ARG A 353 -3.45 -2.15 -29.29
CA ARG A 353 -4.42 -3.01 -28.61
C ARG A 353 -4.74 -2.57 -27.19
N VAL A 354 -3.96 -1.67 -26.57
CA VAL A 354 -4.09 -1.35 -25.14
C VAL A 354 -4.29 0.13 -24.89
N ARG A 355 -5.27 0.48 -24.06
CA ARG A 355 -5.49 1.86 -23.61
C ARG A 355 -5.73 1.89 -22.11
N LEU A 356 -5.16 2.89 -21.45
CA LEU A 356 -5.40 3.17 -20.04
C LEU A 356 -6.00 4.56 -19.92
N PHE A 357 -7.06 4.71 -19.13
CA PHE A 357 -7.56 6.05 -18.80
C PHE A 357 -8.22 6.12 -17.44
N GLN A 358 -8.24 7.33 -16.89
CA GLN A 358 -8.88 7.60 -15.61
C GLN A 358 -10.39 7.63 -15.76
N GLY A 359 -11.09 6.91 -14.89
CA GLY A 359 -12.55 6.87 -14.84
C GLY A 359 -13.06 6.41 -13.49
N SER A 360 -14.32 6.71 -13.19
CA SER A 360 -14.98 6.23 -11.98
C SER A 360 -16.22 5.44 -12.35
N LEU A 361 -16.36 4.26 -11.76
CA LEU A 361 -17.50 3.37 -11.98
C LEU A 361 -18.80 3.86 -11.31
N ALA A 362 -18.75 4.98 -10.59
CA ALA A 362 -19.94 5.63 -10.03
C ALA A 362 -20.67 6.53 -11.03
N TYR A 363 -20.14 6.71 -12.26
CA TYR A 363 -20.73 7.55 -13.29
C TYR A 363 -20.78 6.80 -14.63
N THR A 364 -21.77 7.13 -15.45
CA THR A 364 -21.87 6.59 -16.81
C THR A 364 -20.81 7.20 -17.72
N ASP A 365 -20.07 6.36 -18.44
CA ASP A 365 -19.10 6.78 -19.44
C ASP A 365 -19.43 6.15 -20.80
N LYS A 366 -19.72 6.99 -21.80
CA LYS A 366 -20.08 6.55 -23.16
C LYS A 366 -18.94 5.78 -23.84
N ARG A 367 -17.69 6.00 -23.42
CA ARG A 367 -16.50 5.30 -23.96
C ARG A 367 -16.48 3.81 -23.62
N LEU A 368 -17.27 3.36 -22.64
CA LEU A 368 -17.34 1.96 -22.19
C LEU A 368 -18.38 1.14 -22.95
N LYS A 369 -19.10 1.72 -23.93
CA LYS A 369 -20.09 1.00 -24.72
C LYS A 369 -19.44 0.17 -25.84
N GLY A 370 -20.09 -0.94 -26.19
CA GLY A 370 -19.74 -1.76 -27.35
C GLY A 370 -18.56 -2.72 -27.15
N TYR A 371 -18.19 -3.00 -25.90
CA TYR A 371 -17.20 -4.03 -25.55
C TYR A 371 -17.89 -5.38 -25.35
N ASP A 372 -17.17 -6.46 -25.66
CA ASP A 372 -17.69 -7.83 -25.54
C ASP A 372 -17.80 -8.23 -24.07
N ALA A 373 -16.80 -7.84 -23.27
CA ALA A 373 -16.74 -8.17 -21.86
C ALA A 373 -16.26 -7.02 -20.98
N ALA A 374 -16.72 -6.99 -19.72
CA ALA A 374 -16.14 -6.19 -18.66
C ALA A 374 -15.78 -7.04 -17.45
N VAL A 375 -14.65 -6.74 -16.81
CA VAL A 375 -14.16 -7.42 -15.62
C VAL A 375 -14.10 -6.44 -14.46
N LEU A 376 -14.66 -6.83 -13.33
CA LEU A 376 -14.56 -6.18 -12.03
C LEU A 376 -13.89 -7.16 -11.07
N SER A 377 -12.56 -7.21 -11.10
CA SER A 377 -11.79 -8.15 -10.27
C SER A 377 -11.41 -7.50 -8.95
N GLU A 378 -12.09 -7.87 -7.87
CA GLU A 378 -11.92 -7.28 -6.53
C GLU A 378 -12.14 -5.76 -6.51
N VAL A 379 -13.34 -5.34 -6.88
CA VAL A 379 -13.67 -3.91 -7.04
C VAL A 379 -14.85 -3.53 -6.17
N ILE A 380 -15.86 -4.40 -6.10
CA ILE A 380 -17.14 -4.07 -5.47
C ILE A 380 -17.00 -3.91 -3.96
N GLU A 381 -16.14 -4.70 -3.33
CA GLU A 381 -15.84 -4.69 -1.89
C GLU A 381 -15.13 -3.42 -1.43
N HIS A 382 -14.51 -2.68 -2.35
CA HIS A 382 -13.88 -1.39 -2.05
C HIS A 382 -14.83 -0.20 -2.21
N LEU A 383 -16.07 -0.43 -2.65
CA LEU A 383 -17.08 0.61 -2.78
C LEU A 383 -17.92 0.74 -1.51
N ASP A 384 -18.28 1.97 -1.20
CA ASP A 384 -19.31 2.21 -0.18
C ASP A 384 -20.64 1.66 -0.71
N LEU A 385 -21.35 0.84 0.10
CA LEU A 385 -22.63 0.21 -0.28
C LEU A 385 -23.65 1.19 -0.93
N PRO A 386 -23.79 2.46 -0.48
CA PRO A 386 -24.69 3.42 -1.14
C PRO A 386 -24.33 3.77 -2.60
N ARG A 387 -23.09 3.50 -3.04
CA ARG A 387 -22.61 3.75 -4.41
C ARG A 387 -22.75 2.55 -5.32
N LEU A 388 -22.98 1.37 -4.76
CA LEU A 388 -23.13 0.12 -5.51
C LEU A 388 -24.25 0.20 -6.56
N PRO A 389 -25.45 0.78 -6.31
CA PRO A 389 -26.47 0.94 -7.35
C PRO A 389 -26.02 1.80 -8.54
N ALA A 390 -25.16 2.79 -8.31
CA ALA A 390 -24.61 3.61 -9.39
C ALA A 390 -23.65 2.80 -10.27
N LEU A 391 -22.83 1.94 -9.66
CA LEU A 391 -21.98 0.99 -10.40
C LEU A 391 -22.83 -0.01 -11.18
N GLU A 392 -23.87 -0.59 -10.55
CA GLU A 392 -24.80 -1.51 -11.21
C GLU A 392 -25.35 -0.89 -12.49
N TYR A 393 -25.85 0.34 -12.40
CA TYR A 393 -26.38 1.06 -13.56
C TYR A 393 -25.28 1.41 -14.58
N ALA A 394 -24.12 1.91 -14.15
CA ALA A 394 -23.05 2.31 -15.06
C ALA A 394 -22.53 1.12 -15.89
N VAL A 395 -22.34 -0.04 -15.27
CA VAL A 395 -21.78 -1.24 -15.90
C VAL A 395 -22.86 -2.03 -16.63
N PHE A 396 -23.92 -2.45 -15.94
CA PHE A 396 -24.92 -3.38 -16.49
C PHE A 396 -26.01 -2.67 -17.28
N GLY A 397 -26.34 -1.42 -16.94
CA GLY A 397 -27.36 -0.63 -17.64
C GLY A 397 -26.81 0.17 -18.82
N SER A 398 -25.74 0.94 -18.59
CA SER A 398 -25.22 1.90 -19.57
C SER A 398 -24.12 1.31 -20.46
N ALA A 399 -23.04 0.77 -19.90
CA ALA A 399 -21.97 0.16 -20.69
C ALA A 399 -22.46 -1.12 -21.39
N ARG A 400 -23.21 -1.94 -20.65
CA ARG A 400 -23.98 -3.10 -21.09
C ARG A 400 -23.20 -4.04 -22.04
N PRO A 401 -22.02 -4.54 -21.64
CA PRO A 401 -21.28 -5.52 -22.43
C PRO A 401 -22.03 -6.86 -22.46
N ARG A 402 -21.72 -7.72 -23.45
CA ARG A 402 -22.33 -9.05 -23.56
C ARG A 402 -22.03 -9.92 -22.33
N THR A 403 -20.83 -9.81 -21.79
CA THR A 403 -20.40 -10.55 -20.60
C THR A 403 -19.87 -9.60 -19.52
N VAL A 404 -20.24 -9.82 -18.25
CA VAL A 404 -19.62 -9.14 -17.10
C VAL A 404 -19.09 -10.19 -16.14
N LEU A 405 -17.82 -10.05 -15.74
CA LEU A 405 -17.19 -10.88 -14.71
C LEU A 405 -17.02 -10.05 -13.45
N VAL A 406 -17.50 -10.55 -12.32
CA VAL A 406 -17.31 -9.91 -11.02
C VAL A 406 -16.66 -10.90 -10.07
N THR A 407 -15.54 -10.53 -9.47
CA THR A 407 -14.94 -11.28 -8.36
C THR A 407 -14.98 -10.50 -7.06
N THR A 408 -15.15 -11.21 -5.96
CA THR A 408 -15.09 -10.67 -4.60
C THR A 408 -14.61 -11.75 -3.65
N PRO A 409 -13.97 -11.40 -2.51
CA PRO A 409 -13.68 -12.33 -1.43
C PRO A 409 -14.94 -13.02 -0.89
N ASN A 410 -14.75 -14.20 -0.32
CA ASN A 410 -15.77 -14.92 0.44
C ASN A 410 -15.49 -14.82 1.95
N VAL A 411 -16.32 -14.09 2.69
CA VAL A 411 -16.13 -13.94 4.15
C VAL A 411 -16.23 -15.28 4.90
N GLU A 412 -17.01 -16.24 4.40
CA GLU A 412 -17.21 -17.55 5.04
C GLU A 412 -15.90 -18.34 5.12
N TYR A 413 -15.02 -18.17 4.12
CA TYR A 413 -13.74 -18.87 4.07
C TYR A 413 -12.67 -18.22 4.97
N ASN A 414 -12.98 -17.10 5.66
CA ASN A 414 -12.03 -16.44 6.56
C ASN A 414 -11.55 -17.37 7.69
N VAL A 415 -12.40 -18.29 8.14
CA VAL A 415 -12.08 -19.29 9.17
C VAL A 415 -11.01 -20.30 8.77
N ARG A 416 -10.76 -20.48 7.46
CA ARG A 416 -9.73 -21.38 6.93
C ARG A 416 -8.36 -20.73 6.82
N TRP A 417 -8.26 -19.43 7.09
CA TRP A 417 -6.98 -18.76 7.23
C TRP A 417 -6.55 -18.81 8.69
N GLU A 418 -5.48 -19.56 8.99
CA GLU A 418 -4.93 -19.79 10.33
C GLU A 418 -4.60 -18.51 11.13
N THR A 419 -4.57 -17.34 10.48
CA THR A 419 -4.14 -16.05 11.03
C THR A 419 -5.23 -14.98 11.08
N LEU A 420 -6.50 -15.29 10.77
CA LEU A 420 -7.62 -14.33 10.79
C LEU A 420 -8.54 -14.56 12.00
N PRO A 421 -8.73 -13.56 12.90
CA PRO A 421 -9.75 -13.62 13.93
C PRO A 421 -11.15 -13.71 13.30
N VAL A 422 -12.00 -14.61 13.81
CA VAL A 422 -13.38 -14.82 13.35
C VAL A 422 -14.12 -13.48 13.28
N GLY A 423 -14.75 -13.19 12.13
CA GLY A 423 -15.60 -11.99 11.93
C GLY A 423 -14.91 -10.75 11.35
N HIS A 424 -13.64 -10.81 10.96
CA HIS A 424 -12.93 -9.68 10.32
C HIS A 424 -12.77 -9.89 8.81
N ALA A 425 -12.84 -8.80 8.05
CA ALA A 425 -12.52 -8.82 6.62
C ALA A 425 -11.05 -9.20 6.39
N ARG A 426 -10.78 -9.98 5.33
CA ARG A 426 -9.45 -10.40 4.87
C ARG A 426 -8.52 -9.24 4.57
N HIS A 427 -9.05 -8.11 4.11
CA HIS A 427 -8.29 -6.89 3.85
C HIS A 427 -8.96 -5.66 4.48
N GLY A 428 -8.16 -4.84 5.18
CA GLY A 428 -8.64 -3.68 5.95
C GLY A 428 -9.10 -2.48 5.09
N ASP A 429 -9.01 -2.56 3.78
CA ASP A 429 -9.56 -1.61 2.81
C ASP A 429 -10.86 -2.08 2.15
N HIS A 430 -11.38 -3.25 2.56
CA HIS A 430 -12.74 -3.67 2.21
C HIS A 430 -13.75 -2.88 3.04
N ARG A 431 -14.75 -2.33 2.36
CA ARG A 431 -15.93 -1.72 2.97
C ARG A 431 -16.93 -2.76 3.46
N PHE A 432 -16.92 -3.94 2.82
CA PHE A 432 -17.70 -5.11 3.18
C PHE A 432 -17.04 -6.37 2.60
N GLU A 433 -17.34 -7.53 3.17
CA GLU A 433 -17.11 -8.83 2.54
C GLU A 433 -18.39 -9.63 2.61
N TRP A 434 -18.85 -10.12 1.47
CA TRP A 434 -20.09 -10.90 1.41
C TRP A 434 -19.84 -12.38 1.58
N SER A 435 -20.81 -13.03 2.22
CA SER A 435 -21.03 -14.48 2.12
C SER A 435 -21.45 -14.88 0.70
N ARG A 436 -21.44 -16.18 0.42
CA ARG A 436 -21.99 -16.76 -0.81
C ARG A 436 -23.45 -16.44 -0.99
N ALA A 437 -24.23 -16.44 0.09
CA ALA A 437 -25.65 -16.11 0.03
C ALA A 437 -25.86 -14.64 -0.42
N GLU A 438 -25.20 -13.69 0.25
CA GLU A 438 -25.30 -12.26 -0.05
C GLU A 438 -24.83 -11.93 -1.47
N PHE A 439 -23.69 -12.48 -1.90
CA PHE A 439 -23.16 -12.26 -3.24
C PHE A 439 -24.10 -12.84 -4.31
N ARG A 440 -24.63 -14.05 -4.11
CA ARG A 440 -25.59 -14.68 -5.05
C ARG A 440 -26.91 -13.92 -5.11
N ASP A 441 -27.41 -13.43 -3.98
CA ASP A 441 -28.63 -12.62 -3.92
C ASP A 441 -28.45 -11.29 -4.64
N TRP A 442 -27.34 -10.59 -4.41
CA TRP A 442 -26.98 -9.38 -5.13
C TRP A 442 -26.89 -9.63 -6.64
N ALA A 443 -26.11 -10.65 -7.04
CA ALA A 443 -25.91 -10.98 -8.44
C ALA A 443 -27.23 -11.33 -9.14
N ARG A 444 -28.11 -12.13 -8.54
CA ARG A 444 -29.44 -12.43 -9.09
C ARG A 444 -30.30 -11.17 -9.29
N ARG A 445 -30.30 -10.24 -8.34
CA ARG A 445 -31.06 -8.98 -8.46
C ARG A 445 -30.53 -8.10 -9.59
N VAL A 446 -29.21 -7.96 -9.70
CA VAL A 446 -28.58 -7.19 -10.78
C VAL A 446 -28.88 -7.83 -12.13
N ALA A 447 -28.73 -9.15 -12.22
CA ALA A 447 -28.99 -9.91 -13.44
C ALA A 447 -30.44 -9.72 -13.93
N GLY A 448 -31.42 -9.93 -13.05
CA GLY A 448 -32.84 -9.74 -13.38
C GLY A 448 -33.21 -8.30 -13.75
N ARG A 449 -32.62 -7.29 -13.09
CA ARG A 449 -32.90 -5.87 -13.39
C ARG A 449 -32.35 -5.44 -14.75
N HIS A 450 -31.23 -6.00 -15.18
CA HIS A 450 -30.51 -5.54 -16.38
C HIS A 450 -30.56 -6.51 -17.56
N GLY A 451 -31.30 -7.62 -17.44
CA GLY A 451 -31.47 -8.60 -18.53
C GLY A 451 -30.22 -9.45 -18.74
N TYR A 452 -29.61 -9.91 -17.66
CA TYR A 452 -28.52 -10.89 -17.69
C TYR A 452 -28.97 -12.20 -17.04
N GLU A 453 -28.38 -13.30 -17.49
CA GLU A 453 -28.28 -14.53 -16.71
C GLU A 453 -26.97 -14.52 -15.94
N VAL A 454 -26.91 -15.22 -14.79
CA VAL A 454 -25.71 -15.30 -13.97
C VAL A 454 -25.38 -16.73 -13.58
N ARG A 455 -24.12 -17.13 -13.79
CA ARG A 455 -23.54 -18.38 -13.28
C ARG A 455 -22.41 -18.09 -12.29
N TYR A 456 -22.17 -18.99 -11.35
CA TYR A 456 -21.15 -18.84 -10.32
C TYR A 456 -20.00 -19.81 -10.57
N VAL A 457 -18.78 -19.34 -10.37
CA VAL A 457 -17.56 -20.13 -10.58
C VAL A 457 -16.70 -20.02 -9.31
N PRO A 458 -16.27 -21.16 -8.74
CA PRO A 458 -15.34 -21.13 -7.62
C PRO A 458 -13.94 -20.72 -8.08
N VAL A 459 -13.25 -19.93 -7.26
CA VAL A 459 -11.87 -19.53 -7.51
C VAL A 459 -11.01 -19.87 -6.29
N GLY A 460 -10.08 -20.82 -6.47
CA GLY A 460 -9.29 -21.42 -5.39
C GLY A 460 -9.86 -22.76 -4.93
N PRO A 461 -9.32 -23.36 -3.85
CA PRO A 461 -9.87 -24.58 -3.26
C PRO A 461 -11.34 -24.39 -2.88
N ASP A 462 -12.22 -25.24 -3.38
CA ASP A 462 -13.65 -25.19 -3.07
C ASP A 462 -13.90 -26.05 -1.82
N ASP A 463 -13.92 -25.40 -0.66
CA ASP A 463 -14.13 -26.06 0.63
C ASP A 463 -15.61 -26.49 0.75
N PRO A 464 -15.90 -27.73 1.17
CA PRO A 464 -17.28 -28.23 1.23
C PRO A 464 -18.16 -27.47 2.22
N GLU A 465 -17.59 -26.88 3.27
CA GLU A 465 -18.34 -26.15 4.30
C GLU A 465 -18.45 -24.67 3.94
N VAL A 466 -17.32 -24.04 3.62
CA VAL A 466 -17.24 -22.58 3.48
C VAL A 466 -17.08 -22.08 2.03
N GLY A 467 -16.98 -22.98 1.06
CA GLY A 467 -16.89 -22.68 -0.37
C GLY A 467 -15.51 -22.21 -0.82
N PRO A 468 -15.38 -21.46 -1.92
CA PRO A 468 -14.08 -21.01 -2.42
C PRO A 468 -13.61 -19.73 -1.70
N PRO A 469 -12.30 -19.46 -1.63
CA PRO A 469 -11.79 -18.21 -1.06
C PRO A 469 -12.18 -16.98 -1.89
N THR A 470 -12.27 -17.07 -3.21
CA THR A 470 -12.80 -16.00 -4.05
C THR A 470 -14.05 -16.50 -4.75
N GLN A 471 -15.07 -15.64 -4.77
CA GLN A 471 -16.32 -15.86 -5.48
C GLN A 471 -16.23 -15.18 -6.84
N MET A 472 -16.67 -15.85 -7.90
CA MET A 472 -16.82 -15.24 -9.21
C MET A 472 -18.23 -15.43 -9.75
N ALA A 473 -18.85 -14.33 -10.19
CA ALA A 473 -20.10 -14.33 -10.94
C ALA A 473 -19.82 -13.96 -12.40
N VAL A 474 -20.34 -14.77 -13.32
CA VAL A 474 -20.29 -14.53 -14.76
C VAL A 474 -21.69 -14.22 -15.23
N PHE A 475 -21.90 -12.96 -15.62
CA PHE A 475 -23.14 -12.46 -16.16
C PHE A 475 -23.09 -12.52 -17.69
N THR A 476 -24.13 -13.04 -18.33
CA THR A 476 -24.27 -13.08 -19.78
C THR A 476 -25.58 -12.42 -20.16
N LEU A 477 -25.54 -11.44 -21.06
CA LEU A 477 -26.73 -10.72 -21.50
C LEU A 477 -27.69 -11.71 -22.17
N THR A 478 -28.96 -11.70 -21.79
CA THR A 478 -29.97 -12.55 -22.42
C THR A 478 -30.37 -11.97 -23.77
N ASP A 479 -30.38 -12.81 -24.81
CA ASP A 479 -30.86 -12.40 -26.13
C ASP A 479 -32.39 -12.31 -26.08
N PRO A 480 -33.01 -11.19 -26.53
CA PRO A 480 -34.46 -11.04 -26.48
C PRO A 480 -35.22 -12.10 -27.30
N ASP A 481 -34.59 -12.72 -28.30
CA ASP A 481 -35.23 -13.73 -29.18
C ASP A 481 -35.40 -15.11 -28.55
N THR A 482 -34.69 -15.43 -27.47
CA THR A 482 -34.79 -16.75 -26.82
C THR A 482 -36.07 -16.92 -25.98
N THR A 483 -36.77 -15.83 -25.67
CA THR A 483 -37.97 -15.86 -24.81
C THR A 483 -39.26 -16.22 -25.57
N THR A 484 -39.28 -16.06 -26.90
CA THR A 484 -40.49 -16.26 -27.72
C THR A 484 -40.72 -17.73 -28.08
N THR A 485 -39.66 -18.53 -28.21
CA THR A 485 -39.77 -19.95 -28.60
C THR A 485 -40.36 -20.83 -27.50
N THR A 486 -40.11 -20.50 -26.22
CA THR A 486 -40.58 -21.29 -25.06
C THR A 486 -42.05 -21.06 -24.73
N MET A 487 -42.60 -19.87 -25.01
CA MET A 487 -44.03 -19.60 -24.81
C MET A 487 -44.91 -20.24 -25.90
N THR A 488 -44.41 -20.33 -27.14
CA THR A 488 -45.18 -20.91 -28.25
C THR A 488 -45.33 -22.43 -28.11
N THR A 489 -44.27 -23.13 -27.70
CA THR A 489 -44.29 -24.58 -27.46
C THR A 489 -45.13 -24.98 -26.24
N THR A 490 -45.27 -24.10 -25.24
CA THR A 490 -46.13 -24.35 -24.09
C THR A 490 -47.61 -24.10 -24.40
N ALA A 491 -47.92 -23.17 -25.31
CA ALA A 491 -49.29 -22.89 -25.76
C ALA A 491 -49.83 -23.98 -26.72
N GLU A 492 -48.98 -24.55 -27.59
CA GLU A 492 -49.38 -25.65 -28.47
C GLU A 492 -49.62 -26.96 -27.70
N LYS A 493 -48.78 -27.29 -26.71
CA LYS A 493 -49.01 -28.46 -25.84
C LYS A 493 -50.25 -28.34 -24.96
N LYS A 494 -50.68 -27.13 -24.60
CA LYS A 494 -51.88 -26.92 -23.79
C LYS A 494 -53.17 -27.10 -24.61
N LYS A 495 -53.13 -26.82 -25.91
CA LYS A 495 -54.28 -27.03 -26.82
C LYS A 495 -54.49 -28.49 -27.21
N GLU A 496 -53.43 -29.31 -27.27
CA GLU A 496 -53.58 -30.75 -27.56
C GLU A 496 -54.12 -31.56 -26.38
N VAL A 497 -53.95 -31.09 -25.13
CA VAL A 497 -54.44 -31.80 -23.94
C VAL A 497 -55.90 -31.45 -23.60
N GLU A 498 -56.45 -30.35 -24.14
CA GLU A 498 -57.89 -30.02 -24.01
C GLU A 498 -58.75 -30.59 -25.16
N ALA A 499 -58.15 -31.25 -26.16
CA ALA A 499 -58.85 -31.82 -27.32
C ALA A 499 -58.80 -33.36 -27.41
N ALA A 500 -58.31 -34.04 -26.38
CA ALA A 500 -58.34 -35.49 -26.20
C ALA A 500 -59.06 -35.83 -24.89
#